data_AF-A0A3B0IWT1-F1
#
_entry.id   AF-A0A3B0IWT1-F1
#
_cell.length_a   1.000
_cell.length_b   1.000
_cell.length_c   1.000
_cell.angle_alpha   90.00
_cell.angle_beta   90.00
_cell.angle_gamma   90.00
#
_symmetry.space_group_name_H-M   'P 1'
#
loop_
_entity.id
_entity.type
_entity.pdbx_description
1 polymer ?
#
loop_
_entity_poly.entity_id
_entity_poly.type
_entity_poly.pdbx_seq_one_letter_code
_entity_poly.pdbx_strand_id
1 'polypeptide(L)'
;MTYGFDISVLRLFTFNKLNIGASAAFWRQPELFVEDPYREKPKNGFMFTIDTRYKISENINMLCDIGYKSKGFIPGQYLDETLIVNLTLEHKI
;
A
#
# COMPACT_ATOMS: atom_id res chain seq x y z
N MET A 1 -16.04 6.85 15.16
CA MET A 1 -15.87 5.37 15.07
C MET A 1 -14.76 5.05 14.07
N THR A 2 -13.65 4.43 14.52
CA THR A 2 -12.51 4.04 13.67
C THR A 2 -12.81 2.73 12.97
N TYR A 3 -12.60 2.67 11.65
CA TYR A 3 -12.67 1.43 10.88
C TYR A 3 -11.56 1.41 9.84
N GLY A 4 -11.07 0.22 9.55
CA GLY A 4 -10.08 -0.05 8.52
C GLY A 4 -10.56 -1.21 7.66
N PHE A 5 -10.36 -1.09 6.36
CA PHE A 5 -10.71 -2.09 5.38
C PHE A 5 -9.53 -2.25 4.41
N ASP A 6 -9.07 -3.48 4.26
CA ASP A 6 -7.98 -3.83 3.36
C ASP A 6 -8.47 -4.88 2.37
N ILE A 7 -8.22 -4.64 1.09
CA ILE A 7 -8.33 -5.65 0.03
C ILE A 7 -6.96 -5.79 -0.60
N SER A 8 -6.39 -6.97 -0.52
CA SER A 8 -5.18 -7.32 -1.26
C SER A 8 -5.45 -8.47 -2.22
N VAL A 9 -5.17 -8.25 -3.50
CA VAL A 9 -5.20 -9.28 -4.54
C VAL A 9 -3.79 -9.49 -5.06
N LEU A 10 -3.10 -10.45 -4.45
CA LEU A 10 -1.70 -10.80 -4.74
C LEU A 10 -1.44 -11.27 -6.18
N ARG A 11 -2.48 -11.65 -6.93
CA ARG A 11 -2.35 -12.18 -8.29
C ARG A 11 -3.59 -11.90 -9.14
N LEU A 12 -3.67 -10.69 -9.68
CA LEU A 12 -4.72 -10.28 -10.61
C LEU A 12 -4.50 -10.86 -12.01
N PHE A 13 -3.26 -10.84 -12.49
CA PHE A 13 -2.89 -11.34 -13.81
C PHE A 13 -1.60 -12.14 -13.76
N THR A 14 -1.55 -13.20 -14.55
CA THR A 14 -0.32 -13.98 -14.77
C THR A 14 -0.13 -14.15 -16.26
N PHE A 15 0.85 -13.43 -16.81
CA PHE A 15 1.26 -13.52 -18.20
C PHE A 15 2.66 -14.13 -18.26
N ASN A 16 2.71 -15.45 -18.42
CA ASN A 16 3.93 -16.23 -18.65
C ASN A 16 5.00 -16.07 -17.54
N LYS A 17 5.82 -15.02 -17.60
CA LYS A 17 6.86 -14.66 -16.64
C LYS A 17 6.48 -13.49 -15.72
N LEU A 18 5.37 -12.82 -15.99
CA LEU A 18 4.91 -11.63 -15.28
C LEU A 18 3.71 -11.98 -14.39
N ASN A 19 3.79 -11.65 -13.10
CA ASN A 19 2.65 -11.65 -12.19
C ASN A 19 2.38 -10.23 -11.74
N ILE A 20 1.13 -9.80 -11.79
CA ILE A 20 0.70 -8.49 -11.31
C ILE A 20 -0.32 -8.72 -10.20
N GLY A 21 -0.06 -8.14 -9.04
CA GLY A 21 -0.98 -8.00 -7.92
C GLY A 21 -1.36 -6.53 -7.74
N ALA A 22 -2.42 -6.29 -7.01
CA ALA A 22 -2.72 -4.96 -6.49
C ALA A 22 -3.33 -5.08 -5.10
N SER A 23 -3.03 -4.08 -4.27
CA SER A 23 -3.66 -3.91 -2.98
C SER A 23 -4.30 -2.54 -2.87
N ALA A 24 -5.37 -2.45 -2.11
CA ALA A 24 -6.04 -1.22 -1.77
C ALA A 24 -6.47 -1.27 -0.31
N ALA A 25 -6.04 -0.29 0.46
CA ALA A 25 -6.40 -0.12 1.86
C ALA A 25 -7.12 1.21 2.04
N PHE A 26 -8.20 1.19 2.81
CA PHE A 26 -8.98 2.36 3.20
C PHE A 26 -9.13 2.37 4.71
N TRP A 27 -8.89 3.52 5.33
CA TRP A 27 -9.06 3.65 6.77
C TRP A 27 -9.67 4.99 7.12
N ARG A 28 -10.44 5.01 8.20
CA ARG A 28 -10.93 6.23 8.82
C ARG A 28 -10.12 6.51 10.07
N GLN A 29 -9.49 7.68 10.13
CA GLN A 29 -8.70 8.11 11.27
C GLN A 29 -9.53 8.10 12.57
N PRO A 30 -8.97 7.65 13.72
CA PRO A 30 -9.59 7.87 15.02
C PRO A 30 -9.69 9.37 15.32
N GLU A 31 -10.86 9.80 15.79
CA GLU A 31 -11.18 11.20 16.18
C GLU A 31 -10.24 11.77 17.28
N LEU A 32 -9.36 10.94 17.85
CA LEU A 32 -8.54 11.23 19.03
C LEU A 32 -7.08 11.64 18.72
N PHE A 33 -6.64 11.66 17.45
CA PHE A 33 -5.28 12.07 17.06
C PHE A 33 -5.28 13.40 16.29
N VAL A 34 -5.89 14.42 16.88
CA VAL A 34 -5.92 15.79 16.36
C VAL A 34 -5.75 16.77 17.51
N GLU A 35 -5.08 17.89 17.24
CA GLU A 35 -4.77 18.92 18.25
C GLU A 35 -6.04 19.52 18.88
N ASP A 36 -7.16 19.54 18.14
CA ASP A 36 -8.50 19.89 18.62
C ASP A 36 -9.58 18.95 18.03
N PRO A 37 -10.12 18.00 18.82
CA PRO A 37 -11.10 17.01 18.36
C PRO A 37 -12.49 17.61 18.03
N TYR A 38 -12.76 18.87 18.38
CA TYR A 38 -14.04 19.54 18.09
C TYR A 38 -14.04 20.34 16.78
N ARG A 39 -12.86 20.59 16.18
CA ARG A 39 -12.70 21.40 14.95
C ARG A 39 -12.19 20.61 13.75
N GLU A 40 -11.44 19.53 13.98
CA GLU A 40 -10.89 18.72 12.90
C GLU A 40 -11.92 17.71 12.38
N LYS A 41 -12.20 17.78 11.07
CA LYS A 41 -13.07 16.80 10.41
C LYS A 41 -12.37 15.43 10.38
N PRO A 42 -13.09 14.32 10.64
CA PRO A 42 -12.51 12.98 10.48
C PRO A 42 -11.95 12.81 9.07
N LYS A 43 -10.65 12.54 8.97
CA LYS A 43 -9.94 12.32 7.70
C LYS A 43 -9.95 10.83 7.35
N ASN A 44 -10.33 10.53 6.11
CA ASN A 44 -10.19 9.19 5.54
C ASN A 44 -8.84 9.12 4.85
N GLY A 45 -8.08 8.06 5.12
CA GLY A 45 -6.88 7.72 4.39
C GLY A 45 -7.13 6.59 3.41
N PHE A 46 -6.38 6.59 2.31
CA PHE A 46 -6.36 5.49 1.36
C PHE A 46 -4.94 5.22 0.90
N MET A 47 -4.70 3.96 0.52
CA MET A 47 -3.47 3.51 -0.09
C MET A 47 -3.82 2.53 -1.19
N PHE A 48 -3.09 2.60 -2.29
CA PHE A 48 -3.12 1.56 -3.29
C PHE A 48 -1.70 1.20 -3.69
N THR A 49 -1.46 -0.09 -3.95
CA THR A 49 -0.21 -0.58 -4.54
C THR A 49 -0.51 -1.48 -5.71
N ILE A 50 0.42 -1.49 -6.66
CA ILE A 50 0.49 -2.43 -7.77
C ILE A 50 1.82 -3.13 -7.61
N ASP A 51 1.76 -4.43 -7.42
CA ASP A 51 2.92 -5.27 -7.15
C ASP A 51 3.21 -6.10 -8.39
N THR A 52 4.38 -5.94 -8.99
CA THR A 52 4.75 -6.58 -10.25
C THR A 52 5.94 -7.49 -10.03
N ARG A 53 5.77 -8.79 -10.29
CA ARG A 53 6.84 -9.78 -10.22
C ARG A 53 7.14 -10.33 -11.60
N TYR A 54 8.33 -10.03 -12.11
CA TYR A 54 8.84 -10.55 -13.37
C TYR A 54 9.93 -11.60 -13.15
N LYS A 55 9.71 -12.81 -13.66
CA LYS A 55 10.67 -13.91 -13.63
C LYS A 55 11.70 -13.73 -14.74
N ILE A 56 12.93 -13.34 -14.38
CA ILE A 56 14.04 -13.19 -15.33
C ILE A 56 14.58 -14.57 -15.69
N SER A 57 14.86 -15.40 -14.68
CA SER A 57 15.34 -16.78 -14.82
C SER A 57 14.71 -17.68 -13.75
N GLU A 58 15.08 -18.96 -13.69
CA GLU A 58 14.57 -19.85 -12.63
C GLU A 58 14.95 -19.38 -11.21
N ASN A 59 16.10 -18.73 -11.08
CA ASN A 59 16.67 -18.33 -9.80
C ASN A 59 16.66 -16.81 -9.59
N ILE A 60 16.14 -16.01 -10.53
CA ILE A 60 16.14 -14.54 -10.44
C ILE A 60 14.76 -14.01 -10.75
N ASN A 61 14.20 -13.26 -9.80
CA ASN A 61 12.97 -12.50 -9.95
C ASN A 61 13.27 -11.00 -9.80
N MET A 62 12.59 -10.19 -10.59
CA MET A 62 12.48 -8.75 -10.38
C MET A 62 11.12 -8.45 -9.77
N LEU A 63 11.12 -7.69 -8.68
CA LEU A 63 9.94 -7.20 -7.98
C LEU A 63 9.91 -5.69 -8.16
N CYS A 64 8.77 -5.16 -8.58
CA CYS A 64 8.53 -3.75 -8.75
C CYS A 64 7.18 -3.43 -8.12
N ASP A 65 7.20 -2.66 -7.04
CA ASP A 65 5.99 -2.24 -6.33
C ASP A 65 5.85 -0.73 -6.52
N ILE A 66 4.73 -0.33 -7.10
CA ILE A 66 4.39 1.08 -7.29
C ILE A 66 3.09 1.33 -6.58
N GLY A 67 3.06 2.34 -5.73
CA GLY A 67 1.87 2.68 -4.98
C GLY A 67 1.81 4.13 -4.64
N TYR A 68 0.67 4.51 -4.09
CA TYR A 68 0.46 5.83 -3.57
C TYR A 68 -0.32 5.68 -2.27
N LYS A 69 0.08 6.50 -1.30
CA LYS A 69 -0.52 6.58 0.00
C LYS A 69 -0.93 8.03 0.22
N SER A 70 -2.21 8.26 0.53
CA SER A 70 -2.70 9.59 0.88
C SER A 70 -2.25 9.99 2.29
N LYS A 71 -2.34 11.29 2.59
CA LYS A 71 -2.20 11.76 3.97
C LYS A 71 -3.16 11.03 4.89
N GLY A 72 -2.71 10.73 6.09
CA GLY A 72 -3.51 10.05 7.10
C GLY A 72 -2.82 9.97 8.46
N PHE A 73 -3.43 9.24 9.38
CA PHE A 73 -2.89 9.00 10.72
C PHE A 73 -3.10 7.53 11.08
N ILE A 74 -2.03 6.85 11.48
CA ILE A 74 -2.08 5.58 12.19
C ILE A 74 -1.86 5.93 13.66
N PRO A 75 -2.46 5.21 14.64
CA PRO A 75 -2.18 5.48 16.05
C PRO A 75 -0.67 5.61 16.33
N GLY A 76 -0.24 6.80 16.78
CA GLY A 76 1.16 7.10 17.07
C GLY A 76 2.00 7.71 15.93
N GLN A 77 1.51 7.84 14.70
CA GLN A 77 2.28 8.43 13.59
C GLN A 77 1.42 9.14 12.54
N TYR A 78 1.78 10.38 12.22
CA TYR A 78 1.28 11.09 11.04
C TYR A 78 1.90 10.50 9.78
N LEU A 79 1.07 10.16 8.80
CA LEU A 79 1.51 9.68 7.50
C LEU A 79 1.35 10.80 6.49
N ASP A 80 2.48 11.22 5.93
CA ASP A 80 2.47 12.07 4.75
C ASP A 80 1.99 11.32 3.52
N GLU A 81 1.45 12.09 2.58
CA GLU A 81 1.21 11.62 1.23
C GLU A 81 2.55 11.26 0.60
N THR A 82 2.64 10.05 0.06
CA THR A 82 3.90 9.50 -0.44
C THR A 82 3.64 8.59 -1.61
N LEU A 83 4.44 8.77 -2.67
CA LEU A 83 4.56 7.80 -3.73
C LEU A 83 5.48 6.67 -3.26
N ILE A 84 4.99 5.44 -3.32
CA ILE A 84 5.74 4.23 -3.01
C ILE A 84 6.32 3.73 -4.33
N VAL A 85 7.65 3.63 -4.40
CA VAL A 85 8.35 2.97 -5.50
C VAL A 85 9.39 2.07 -4.88
N ASN A 86 9.24 0.76 -5.09
CA ASN A 86 10.22 -0.23 -4.68
C ASN A 86 10.62 -1.04 -5.90
N LEU A 87 11.93 -1.23 -6.08
CA LEU A 87 12.49 -2.11 -7.08
C LEU A 87 13.47 -3.04 -6.37
N THR A 88 13.17 -4.33 -6.36
CA THR A 88 13.98 -5.34 -5.69
C THR A 88 14.33 -6.45 -6.67
N LEU A 89 15.59 -6.87 -6.66
CA LEU A 89 16.04 -8.07 -7.36
C LEU A 89 16.18 -9.20 -6.35
N GLU A 90 15.40 -10.27 -6.52
CA GLU A 90 15.40 -11.43 -5.63
C GLU A 90 16.14 -12.59 -6.31
N HIS A 91 17.15 -13.11 -5.64
CA HIS A 91 17.83 -14.35 -6.03
C HIS A 91 17.34 -15.50 -5.16
N LYS A 92 16.76 -16.53 -5.78
CA LYS A 92 16.45 -17.78 -5.09
C LYS A 92 17.73 -18.61 -4.99
N ILE A 93 18.14 -18.85 -3.75
CA ILE A 93 19.22 -19.79 -3.36
C ILE A 93 18.67 -21.21 -3.40
#